data_AF-A0A059B897-F1
#
_entry.id   AF-A0A059B897-F1
#
_cell.length_a   1.000
_cell.length_b   1.000
_cell.length_c   1.000
_cell.angle_alpha   90.00
_cell.angle_beta   90.00
_cell.angle_gamma   90.00
#
_symmetry.space_group_name_H-M   'P 1'
#
loop_
_entity.id
_entity.type
_entity.pdbx_description
1 polymer ?
#
loop_
_entity_poly.entity_id
_entity_poly.type
_entity_poly.pdbx_seq_one_letter_code
_entity_poly.pdbx_strand_id
1 'polypeptide(L)'
;MLDSGNFVLYNSDQKVIWQSFDTPTDTILGGQSLPASKELHSSASVTDPSTGLFLAIMQLDGVLALYPKGTPFTGEYGYWDSRTPNNGPNVTLHLEDNGFFYLLKPQGVYLANFTSQGLPKEDMIYLARIDPDGIFRLYSYDITRNDDWRVKWYKPEDRCLPKGLCGLNGFCVNVGQDYECQCLPGFVSVEDGNRTAGCERNFTAESCKNPTVSNNMQPVPNTTWEDDTYSALTSLTKDECLEACRQDCNCEAVAYNVSQSCYKWKLPLRFGRRVPDGNSNPQLYVKVGDTRSG
;
A
#
# COMPACT_ATOMS: atom_id res chain seq x y z
N MET A 1 -30.28 -6.25 16.17
CA MET A 1 -28.98 -5.57 16.16
C MET A 1 -28.63 -5.29 17.61
N LEU A 2 -27.41 -5.60 18.02
CA LEU A 2 -26.91 -5.32 19.37
C LEU A 2 -26.39 -3.89 19.46
N ASP A 3 -26.26 -3.35 20.68
CA ASP A 3 -25.75 -1.99 20.93
C ASP A 3 -24.28 -1.81 20.48
N SER A 4 -23.53 -2.92 20.39
CA SER A 4 -22.18 -2.95 19.82
C SER A 4 -22.13 -2.76 18.29
N GLY A 5 -23.28 -2.65 17.62
CA GLY A 5 -23.40 -2.62 16.16
C GLY A 5 -23.36 -4.01 15.50
N ASN A 6 -23.18 -5.08 16.28
CA ASN A 6 -23.21 -6.45 15.76
C ASN A 6 -24.65 -6.84 15.35
N PHE A 7 -24.85 -7.18 14.07
CA PHE A 7 -26.11 -7.71 13.58
C PHE A 7 -26.09 -9.23 13.71
N VAL A 8 -26.94 -9.77 14.58
CA VAL A 8 -26.93 -11.19 14.97
C VAL A 8 -28.25 -11.85 14.58
N LEU A 9 -28.15 -13.04 14.00
CA LEU A 9 -29.29 -13.92 13.72
C LEU A 9 -29.30 -15.07 14.72
N TYR A 10 -30.45 -15.28 15.34
CA TYR A 10 -30.68 -16.35 16.31
C TYR A 10 -31.62 -17.41 15.73
N ASN A 11 -31.38 -18.68 16.08
CA ASN A 11 -32.36 -19.73 15.85
C ASN A 11 -33.44 -19.77 16.95
N SER A 12 -34.38 -20.72 16.86
CA SER A 12 -35.46 -20.91 17.84
C SER A 12 -34.97 -21.20 19.27
N ASP A 13 -33.75 -21.72 19.41
CA ASP A 13 -33.12 -22.03 20.70
C ASP A 13 -32.28 -20.86 21.23
N GLN A 14 -32.42 -19.67 20.64
CA GLN A 14 -31.65 -18.46 20.96
C GLN A 14 -30.13 -18.63 20.78
N LYS A 15 -29.70 -19.56 19.91
CA LYS A 15 -28.29 -19.71 19.54
C LYS A 15 -27.97 -18.82 18.35
N VAL A 16 -26.82 -18.16 18.41
CA VAL A 16 -26.27 -17.39 17.29
C VAL A 16 -25.95 -18.37 16.16
N ILE A 17 -26.57 -18.15 15.00
CA ILE A 17 -26.30 -18.94 13.78
C ILE A 17 -25.50 -18.14 12.74
N TRP A 18 -25.49 -16.82 12.86
CA TRP A 18 -24.71 -15.92 12.02
C TRP A 18 -24.60 -14.56 12.71
N GLN A 19 -23.47 -13.86 12.52
CA GLN A 19 -23.29 -12.49 12.99
C GLN A 19 -22.41 -11.67 12.03
N SER A 20 -22.67 -10.37 11.93
CA SER A 20 -21.92 -9.48 11.03
C SER A 20 -20.45 -9.34 11.40
N PHE A 21 -20.11 -9.46 12.69
CA PHE A 21 -18.72 -9.38 13.16
C PHE A 21 -17.82 -10.50 12.62
N ASP A 22 -18.38 -11.62 12.16
CA ASP A 22 -17.61 -12.73 11.55
C ASP A 22 -17.26 -12.47 10.07
N THR A 23 -17.86 -11.45 9.47
CA THR A 23 -17.68 -11.03 8.08
C THR A 23 -17.42 -9.52 8.01
N PRO A 24 -16.28 -9.04 8.55
CA PRO A 24 -15.96 -7.62 8.51
C PRO A 24 -15.71 -7.15 7.07
N THR A 25 -15.89 -5.86 6.83
CA THR A 25 -15.65 -5.21 5.53
C THR A 25 -14.27 -4.55 5.52
N ASP A 26 -14.20 -3.25 5.84
CA ASP A 26 -13.00 -2.44 5.94
C ASP A 26 -12.67 -2.07 7.39
N THR A 27 -13.57 -2.37 8.32
CA THR A 27 -13.61 -1.81 9.67
C THR A 27 -13.77 -2.89 10.75
N ILE A 28 -13.12 -2.66 11.90
CA ILE A 28 -13.35 -3.32 13.19
C ILE A 28 -13.93 -2.28 14.16
N LEU A 29 -14.97 -2.64 14.90
CA LEU A 29 -15.62 -1.78 15.91
C LEU A 29 -15.17 -2.11 17.34
N GLY A 30 -15.50 -1.24 18.29
CA GLY A 30 -15.40 -1.55 19.73
C GLY A 30 -16.11 -2.87 20.08
N GLY A 31 -15.43 -3.71 20.86
CA GLY A 31 -15.91 -5.03 21.27
C GLY A 31 -15.75 -6.12 20.20
N GLN A 32 -15.16 -5.81 19.05
CA GLN A 32 -14.90 -6.77 17.98
C GLN A 32 -13.45 -7.27 18.01
N SER A 33 -13.27 -8.52 17.59
CA SER A 33 -11.96 -9.10 17.33
C SER A 33 -11.86 -9.62 15.90
N LEU A 34 -10.67 -9.54 15.32
CA LEU A 34 -10.32 -10.08 14.01
C LEU A 34 -9.39 -11.29 14.22
N PRO A 35 -9.90 -12.53 14.04
CA PRO A 35 -9.09 -13.73 14.18
C PRO A 35 -8.14 -13.91 13.00
N ALA A 36 -7.14 -14.79 13.18
CA ALA A 36 -6.23 -15.15 12.12
C ALA A 36 -6.98 -15.64 10.87
N SER A 37 -6.37 -15.41 9.69
CA SER A 37 -6.91 -15.57 8.34
C SER A 37 -8.03 -14.61 7.91
N LYS A 38 -8.49 -13.70 8.78
CA LYS A 38 -9.48 -12.70 8.39
C LYS A 38 -8.82 -11.44 7.83
N GLU A 39 -9.50 -10.87 6.85
CA GLU A 39 -9.07 -9.71 6.09
C GLU A 39 -10.06 -8.57 6.27
N LEU A 40 -9.54 -7.34 6.26
CA LEU A 40 -10.29 -6.12 6.05
C LEU A 40 -9.87 -5.57 4.69
N HIS A 41 -10.81 -5.23 3.83
CA HIS A 41 -10.49 -4.64 2.53
C HIS A 41 -10.92 -3.18 2.51
N SER A 42 -10.04 -2.28 2.05
CA SER A 42 -10.36 -0.87 1.96
C SER A 42 -11.55 -0.62 1.05
N SER A 43 -12.23 0.51 1.26
CA SER A 43 -13.14 1.07 0.25
C SER A 43 -12.35 1.57 -0.96
N ALA A 44 -12.98 1.68 -2.13
CA ALA A 44 -12.38 2.17 -3.36
C ALA A 44 -12.09 3.68 -3.30
N SER A 45 -12.98 4.44 -2.65
CA SER A 45 -12.78 5.85 -2.35
C SER A 45 -13.60 6.26 -1.11
N VAL A 46 -13.55 7.54 -0.73
CA VAL A 46 -14.38 8.07 0.36
C VAL A 46 -15.88 8.00 0.02
N THR A 47 -16.25 8.07 -1.26
CA THR A 47 -17.64 8.07 -1.72
C THR A 47 -18.09 6.75 -2.35
N ASP A 48 -17.17 5.82 -2.59
CA ASP A 48 -17.47 4.49 -3.14
C ASP A 48 -17.03 3.38 -2.16
N PRO A 49 -18.00 2.72 -1.49
CA PRO A 49 -17.73 1.64 -0.54
C PRO A 49 -17.40 0.30 -1.21
N SER A 50 -17.30 0.24 -2.54
CA SER A 50 -16.84 -0.96 -3.25
C SER A 50 -15.40 -1.32 -2.83
N THR A 51 -14.98 -2.55 -3.08
CA THR A 51 -13.67 -3.02 -2.62
C THR A 51 -12.52 -2.32 -3.35
N GLY A 52 -11.69 -1.61 -2.60
CA GLY A 52 -10.53 -0.87 -3.08
C GLY A 52 -9.24 -1.69 -3.23
N LEU A 53 -8.12 -0.96 -3.20
CA LEU A 53 -6.80 -1.47 -3.58
C LEU A 53 -5.99 -2.06 -2.43
N PHE A 54 -6.43 -1.92 -1.18
CA PHE A 54 -5.63 -2.27 0.00
C PHE A 54 -6.38 -3.21 0.92
N LEU A 55 -5.62 -3.97 1.71
CA LEU A 55 -6.18 -4.82 2.75
C LEU A 55 -5.28 -4.87 3.98
N ALA A 56 -5.91 -5.12 5.12
CA ALA A 56 -5.26 -5.54 6.35
C ALA A 56 -5.61 -7.01 6.63
N ILE A 57 -4.64 -7.82 7.02
CA ILE A 57 -4.86 -9.23 7.33
C ILE A 57 -4.22 -9.61 8.65
N MET A 58 -4.96 -10.36 9.47
CA MET A 58 -4.40 -11.07 10.61
C MET A 58 -3.85 -12.42 10.11
N GLN A 59 -2.55 -12.53 9.92
CA GLN A 59 -1.91 -13.72 9.34
C GLN A 59 -1.84 -14.89 10.33
N LEU A 60 -1.72 -16.11 9.78
CA LEU A 60 -1.65 -17.36 10.56
C LEU A 60 -0.36 -17.53 11.38
N ASP A 61 0.67 -16.74 11.12
CA ASP A 61 1.90 -16.74 11.91
C ASP A 61 1.85 -15.76 13.10
N GLY A 62 0.74 -15.03 13.24
CA GLY A 62 0.50 -14.08 14.32
C GLY A 62 0.88 -12.64 14.01
N VAL A 63 1.04 -12.30 12.73
CA VAL A 63 1.37 -10.96 12.25
C VAL A 63 0.12 -10.26 11.71
N LEU A 64 -0.15 -9.04 12.17
CA LEU A 64 -1.05 -8.13 11.47
C LEU A 64 -0.25 -7.42 10.39
N ALA A 65 -0.66 -7.53 9.13
CA ALA A 65 0.09 -6.97 8.00
C ALA A 65 -0.83 -6.29 6.98
N LEU A 66 -0.26 -5.34 6.24
CA LEU A 66 -0.95 -4.56 5.21
C LEU A 66 -0.38 -4.85 3.81
N TYR A 67 -1.28 -5.05 2.84
CA TYR A 67 -0.93 -5.46 1.48
C TYR A 67 -1.75 -4.72 0.43
N PRO A 68 -1.21 -4.54 -0.79
CA PRO A 68 -2.03 -4.27 -1.96
C PRO A 68 -2.87 -5.52 -2.28
N LYS A 69 -4.13 -5.30 -2.62
CA LYS A 69 -5.05 -6.34 -3.04
C LYS A 69 -4.52 -7.04 -4.30
N GLY A 70 -4.66 -8.37 -4.34
CA GLY A 70 -4.23 -9.18 -5.48
C GLY A 70 -2.74 -9.48 -5.53
N THR A 71 -1.98 -9.19 -4.46
CA THR A 71 -0.58 -9.58 -4.32
C THR A 71 -0.41 -10.77 -3.37
N PRO A 72 0.62 -11.61 -3.56
CA PRO A 72 0.99 -12.63 -2.58
C PRO A 72 1.34 -12.03 -1.20
N PHE A 73 1.00 -12.75 -0.13
CA PHE A 73 1.35 -12.37 1.23
C PHE A 73 2.83 -12.68 1.56
N THR A 74 3.75 -11.95 0.94
CA THR A 74 5.20 -12.06 1.15
C THR A 74 5.79 -10.72 1.62
N GLY A 75 6.99 -10.75 2.20
CA GLY A 75 7.68 -9.53 2.63
C GLY A 75 8.00 -8.56 1.48
N GLU A 76 7.98 -9.03 0.23
CA GLU A 76 8.16 -8.20 -0.96
C GLU A 76 6.97 -7.26 -1.22
N TYR A 77 5.75 -7.74 -0.97
CA TYR A 77 4.51 -6.99 -1.24
C TYR A 77 3.96 -6.28 -0.02
N GLY A 78 4.21 -6.81 1.18
CA GLY A 78 3.82 -6.16 2.43
C GLY A 78 4.50 -4.80 2.58
N TYR A 79 3.74 -3.79 3.02
CA TYR A 79 4.28 -2.45 3.25
C TYR A 79 4.25 -2.01 4.71
N TRP A 80 3.61 -2.79 5.58
CA TRP A 80 3.67 -2.65 7.02
C TRP A 80 3.29 -3.97 7.72
N ASP A 81 3.89 -4.25 8.86
CA ASP A 81 3.53 -5.35 9.74
C ASP A 81 3.73 -5.02 11.23
N SER A 82 3.08 -5.78 12.10
CA SER A 82 3.14 -5.62 13.56
C SER A 82 4.43 -6.12 14.21
N ARG A 83 5.34 -6.75 13.45
CA ARG A 83 6.60 -7.35 13.92
C ARG A 83 6.44 -8.39 15.03
N THR A 84 5.39 -9.20 14.92
CA THR A 84 5.06 -10.28 15.86
C THR A 84 5.14 -11.69 15.24
N PRO A 85 6.18 -12.03 14.45
CA PRO A 85 6.24 -13.32 13.75
C PRO A 85 6.36 -14.49 14.73
N ASN A 86 6.07 -15.69 14.23
CA ASN A 86 6.24 -16.97 14.95
C ASN A 86 5.37 -17.11 16.22
N ASN A 87 4.22 -16.45 16.28
CA ASN A 87 3.25 -16.59 17.38
C ASN A 87 2.08 -17.54 17.06
N GLY A 88 1.98 -17.99 15.81
CA GLY A 88 1.04 -19.02 15.38
C GLY A 88 -0.39 -18.51 15.15
N PRO A 89 -1.32 -19.42 14.79
CA PRO A 89 -2.61 -19.04 14.17
C PRO A 89 -3.68 -18.61 15.16
N ASN A 90 -3.35 -18.54 16.46
CA ASN A 90 -4.32 -18.20 17.49
C ASN A 90 -4.18 -16.74 17.97
N VAL A 91 -3.36 -15.94 17.28
CA VAL A 91 -3.30 -14.50 17.53
C VAL A 91 -4.53 -13.83 16.94
N THR A 92 -5.07 -12.88 17.69
CA THR A 92 -6.28 -12.13 17.36
C THR A 92 -6.01 -10.65 17.56
N LEU A 93 -6.51 -9.82 16.64
CA LEU A 93 -6.53 -8.37 16.79
C LEU A 93 -7.82 -7.97 17.51
N HIS A 94 -7.71 -7.13 18.54
CA HIS A 94 -8.84 -6.70 19.37
C HIS A 94 -8.94 -5.19 19.37
N LEU A 95 -10.18 -4.69 19.30
CA LEU A 95 -10.53 -3.31 19.62
C LEU A 95 -11.59 -3.32 20.71
N GLU A 96 -11.24 -2.80 21.88
CA GLU A 96 -12.15 -2.68 23.02
C GLU A 96 -12.97 -1.38 22.91
N ASP A 97 -14.11 -1.34 23.61
CA ASP A 97 -15.00 -0.16 23.66
C ASP A 97 -14.33 1.10 24.24
N ASN A 98 -13.25 0.92 25.01
CA ASN A 98 -12.45 2.04 25.55
C ASN A 98 -11.35 2.52 24.59
N GLY A 99 -11.28 1.98 23.37
CA GLY A 99 -10.27 2.32 22.37
C GLY A 99 -8.92 1.62 22.55
N PHE A 100 -8.84 0.62 23.43
CA PHE A 100 -7.64 -0.21 23.56
C PHE A 100 -7.52 -1.16 22.37
N PHE A 101 -6.45 -1.00 21.61
CA PHE A 101 -6.23 -1.67 20.34
C PHE A 101 -4.93 -2.48 20.40
N TYR A 102 -5.02 -3.80 20.24
CA TYR A 102 -3.90 -4.69 20.56
C TYR A 102 -3.98 -6.06 19.87
N LEU A 103 -2.84 -6.75 19.84
CA LEU A 103 -2.74 -8.15 19.47
C LEU A 103 -2.64 -9.03 20.71
N LEU A 104 -3.48 -10.06 20.76
CA LEU A 104 -3.55 -11.02 21.85
C LEU A 104 -3.28 -12.43 21.33
N LYS A 105 -2.38 -13.15 22.01
CA LYS A 105 -2.30 -14.61 21.87
C LYS A 105 -3.07 -15.30 22.99
N PRO A 106 -3.39 -16.60 22.86
CA PRO A 106 -4.09 -17.34 23.91
C PRO A 106 -3.37 -17.25 25.25
N GLN A 107 -4.12 -17.55 26.33
CA GLN A 107 -3.65 -17.40 27.71
C GLN A 107 -3.38 -15.94 28.15
N GLY A 108 -3.91 -14.95 27.42
CA GLY A 108 -3.94 -13.56 27.86
C GLY A 108 -2.62 -12.80 27.68
N VAL A 109 -1.76 -13.24 26.76
CA VAL A 109 -0.46 -12.58 26.54
C VAL A 109 -0.57 -11.57 25.40
N TYR A 110 -0.33 -10.31 25.73
CA TYR A 110 -0.28 -9.21 24.77
C TYR A 110 1.00 -9.27 23.95
N LEU A 111 0.87 -9.25 22.62
CA LEU A 111 2.01 -9.24 21.69
C LEU A 111 2.36 -7.83 21.22
N ALA A 112 1.35 -7.00 21.03
CA ALA A 112 1.51 -5.60 20.63
C ALA A 112 0.36 -4.77 21.20
N ASN A 113 0.69 -3.62 21.78
CA ASN A 113 -0.28 -2.62 22.22
C ASN A 113 -0.14 -1.42 21.29
N PHE A 114 -1.12 -1.20 20.41
CA PHE A 114 -1.11 -0.08 19.48
C PHE A 114 -1.56 1.22 20.14
N THR A 115 -2.47 1.11 21.11
CA THR A 115 -2.88 2.19 22.00
C THR A 115 -2.72 1.82 23.46
N SER A 116 -2.79 2.81 24.34
CA SER A 116 -2.86 2.61 25.79
C SER A 116 -4.27 2.21 26.22
N GLN A 117 -4.37 1.41 27.29
CA GLN A 117 -5.66 1.14 27.94
C GLN A 117 -6.27 2.46 28.45
N GLY A 118 -7.39 2.86 27.86
CA GLY A 118 -8.19 3.99 28.32
C GLY A 118 -9.20 3.57 29.39
N LEU A 119 -9.71 4.53 30.14
CA LEU A 119 -10.96 4.33 30.87
C LEU A 119 -12.11 4.34 29.85
N PRO A 120 -13.07 3.40 29.94
CA PRO A 120 -14.28 3.45 29.13
C PRO A 120 -14.95 4.81 29.30
N LYS A 121 -15.36 5.40 28.19
CA LYS A 121 -16.18 6.60 28.17
C LYS A 121 -17.44 6.27 27.39
N GLU A 122 -18.59 6.30 28.07
CA GLU A 122 -19.88 5.92 27.49
C GLU A 122 -20.22 6.72 26.22
N ASP A 123 -19.72 7.96 26.12
CA ASP A 123 -19.98 8.85 24.98
C ASP A 123 -18.93 8.80 23.86
N MET A 124 -18.01 7.82 23.87
CA MET A 124 -16.95 7.69 22.87
C MET A 124 -17.14 6.45 22.00
N ILE A 125 -17.09 6.64 20.68
CA ILE A 125 -17.08 5.54 19.70
C ILE A 125 -15.67 5.37 19.16
N TYR A 126 -15.21 4.12 19.06
CA TYR A 126 -13.95 3.76 18.45
C TYR A 126 -14.16 2.79 17.29
N LEU A 127 -13.43 3.01 16.19
CA LEU A 127 -13.36 2.07 15.07
C LEU A 127 -11.96 2.09 14.46
N ALA A 128 -11.49 0.93 14.00
CA ALA A 128 -10.25 0.80 13.25
C ALA A 128 -10.59 0.41 11.80
N ARG A 129 -10.08 1.16 10.82
CA ARG A 129 -10.40 0.98 9.39
C ARG A 129 -9.16 1.04 8.51
N ILE A 130 -9.10 0.18 7.49
CA ILE A 130 -8.14 0.31 6.38
C ILE A 130 -8.75 1.27 5.34
N ASP A 131 -8.19 2.47 5.25
CA ASP A 131 -8.75 3.52 4.41
C ASP A 131 -8.35 3.36 2.93
N PRO A 132 -9.01 4.07 2.00
CA PRO A 132 -8.71 3.98 0.57
C PRO A 132 -7.27 4.34 0.17
N ASP A 133 -6.53 5.03 1.03
CA ASP A 133 -5.11 5.34 0.85
C ASP A 133 -4.17 4.26 1.42
N GLY A 134 -4.71 3.12 1.85
CA GLY A 134 -3.95 1.97 2.32
C GLY A 134 -3.36 2.15 3.71
N ILE A 135 -3.75 3.19 4.45
CA ILE A 135 -3.33 3.42 5.81
C ILE A 135 -4.40 2.89 6.76
N PHE A 136 -3.97 2.06 7.70
CA PHE A 136 -4.84 1.51 8.73
C PHE A 136 -4.90 2.48 9.91
N ARG A 137 -6.11 2.97 10.22
CA ARG A 137 -6.32 4.03 11.22
C ARG A 137 -7.31 3.59 12.28
N LEU A 138 -6.98 3.88 13.53
CA LEU A 138 -7.94 3.89 14.63
C LEU A 138 -8.48 5.30 14.79
N TYR A 139 -9.79 5.42 14.75
CA TYR A 139 -10.53 6.66 14.93
C TYR A 139 -11.28 6.66 16.26
N SER A 140 -11.52 7.86 16.78
CA SER A 140 -12.42 8.12 17.90
C SER A 140 -13.42 9.21 17.55
N TYR A 141 -14.66 9.04 17.98
CA TYR A 141 -15.72 10.04 17.85
C TYR A 141 -16.34 10.32 19.23
N ASP A 142 -16.49 11.59 19.58
CA ASP A 142 -17.10 12.04 20.83
C ASP A 142 -18.54 12.48 20.55
N ILE A 143 -19.50 11.68 20.99
CA ILE A 143 -20.93 11.88 20.75
C ILE A 143 -21.41 13.19 21.40
N THR A 144 -20.85 13.58 22.54
CA THR A 144 -21.29 14.78 23.27
C THR A 144 -20.90 16.08 22.60
N ARG A 145 -19.77 16.06 21.88
CA ARG A 145 -19.20 17.27 21.26
C ARG A 145 -19.68 17.48 19.83
N ASN A 146 -20.24 16.44 19.20
CA ASN A 146 -20.57 16.42 17.78
C ASN A 146 -19.37 16.86 16.91
N ASP A 147 -18.17 16.51 17.35
CA ASP A 147 -16.88 16.84 16.71
C ASP A 147 -16.61 15.91 15.51
N ASP A 148 -15.62 16.24 14.67
CA ASP A 148 -15.13 15.33 13.64
C ASP A 148 -14.38 14.11 14.21
N TRP A 149 -14.32 13.03 13.43
CA TRP A 149 -13.51 11.85 13.74
C TRP A 149 -12.05 12.22 13.96
N ARG A 150 -11.47 11.77 15.08
CA ARG A 150 -10.06 12.01 15.42
C ARG A 150 -9.24 10.75 15.28
N VAL A 151 -8.12 10.83 14.57
CA VAL A 151 -7.17 9.73 14.46
C VAL A 151 -6.41 9.56 15.79
N LYS A 152 -6.45 8.35 16.36
CA LYS A 152 -5.74 7.97 17.59
C LYS A 152 -4.46 7.19 17.34
N TRP A 153 -4.47 6.38 16.29
CA TRP A 153 -3.34 5.57 15.86
C TRP A 153 -3.44 5.34 14.36
N TYR A 154 -2.31 5.25 13.67
CA TYR A 154 -2.29 4.89 12.26
C TYR A 154 -0.97 4.29 11.84
N LYS A 155 -1.02 3.38 10.86
CA LYS A 155 0.16 2.86 10.16
C LYS A 155 -0.13 2.55 8.68
N PRO A 156 0.88 2.69 7.80
CA PRO A 156 2.18 3.29 8.06
C PRO A 156 2.11 4.83 8.25
N GLU A 157 3.21 5.44 8.74
CA GLU A 157 3.32 6.90 8.89
C GLU A 157 3.69 7.60 7.56
N ASP A 158 4.57 6.99 6.78
CA ASP A 158 4.93 7.43 5.43
C ASP A 158 3.73 7.15 4.49
N ARG A 159 3.15 8.21 3.94
CA ARG A 159 1.95 8.14 3.07
C ARG A 159 2.23 7.45 1.74
N CYS A 160 3.50 7.32 1.35
CA CYS A 160 3.93 6.65 0.13
C CYS A 160 4.41 5.21 0.34
N LEU A 161 4.32 4.68 1.57
CA LEU A 161 4.58 3.26 1.81
C LEU A 161 3.54 2.31 1.19
N PRO A 162 2.21 2.61 1.23
CA PRO A 162 1.22 1.77 0.58
C PRO A 162 1.52 1.61 -0.91
N LYS A 163 1.74 0.35 -1.32
CA LYS A 163 2.17 0.02 -2.67
C LYS A 163 0.98 0.08 -3.63
N GLY A 164 1.08 0.86 -4.70
CA GLY A 164 0.07 0.94 -5.77
C GLY A 164 -0.79 2.21 -5.75
N LEU A 165 -0.52 3.15 -4.83
CA LEU A 165 -1.25 4.43 -4.74
C LEU A 165 -1.30 5.23 -6.04
N CYS A 166 -0.20 5.22 -6.81
CA CYS A 166 -0.03 6.03 -8.01
C CYS A 166 -0.22 5.26 -9.32
N GLY A 167 -0.82 4.06 -9.25
CA GLY A 167 -1.03 3.20 -10.40
C GLY A 167 0.27 2.75 -11.08
N LEU A 168 0.14 2.31 -12.33
CA LEU A 168 1.26 1.86 -13.15
C LEU A 168 2.05 3.06 -13.70
N ASN A 169 3.37 2.93 -13.81
CA ASN A 169 4.28 3.93 -14.38
C ASN A 169 4.27 5.31 -13.68
N GLY A 170 3.62 5.40 -12.52
CA GLY A 170 3.65 6.54 -11.61
C GLY A 170 4.40 6.21 -10.33
N PHE A 171 4.88 7.23 -9.64
CA PHE A 171 5.51 7.10 -8.33
C PHE A 171 4.98 8.12 -7.32
N CYS A 172 4.92 7.70 -6.07
CA CYS A 172 4.41 8.50 -4.96
C CYS A 172 5.49 9.44 -4.40
N VAL A 173 5.11 10.67 -4.06
CA VAL A 173 5.94 11.66 -3.37
C VAL A 173 5.20 12.19 -2.15
N ASN A 174 5.82 12.16 -0.98
CA ASN A 174 5.24 12.78 0.22
C ASN A 174 5.26 14.31 0.10
N VAL A 175 4.14 14.97 0.37
CA VAL A 175 3.99 16.43 0.35
C VAL A 175 3.29 16.88 1.63
N GLY A 176 4.09 17.30 2.62
CA GLY A 176 3.58 17.71 3.93
C GLY A 176 2.91 16.55 4.66
N GLN A 177 1.59 16.63 4.85
CA GLN A 177 0.77 15.59 5.50
C GLN A 177 -0.03 14.73 4.50
N ASP A 178 0.14 15.01 3.21
CA ASP A 178 -0.49 14.33 2.08
C ASP A 178 0.58 13.73 1.15
N TYR A 179 0.18 13.20 0.00
CA TYR A 179 1.04 12.69 -1.05
C TYR A 179 0.55 13.12 -2.44
N GLU A 180 1.48 13.11 -3.38
CA GLU A 180 1.21 13.34 -4.80
C GLU A 180 1.71 12.17 -5.64
N CYS A 181 1.05 11.96 -6.77
CA CYS A 181 1.47 10.98 -7.76
C CYS A 181 2.08 11.70 -8.96
N GLN A 182 3.31 11.32 -9.30
CA GLN A 182 4.05 11.87 -10.44
C GLN A 182 4.29 10.75 -11.46
N CYS A 183 4.14 11.07 -12.74
CA CYS A 183 4.45 10.13 -13.81
C CYS A 183 5.95 10.05 -14.08
N LEU A 184 6.40 8.91 -14.60
CA LEU A 184 7.74 8.80 -15.18
C LEU A 184 7.95 9.85 -16.29
N PRO A 185 9.19 10.30 -16.53
CA PRO A 185 9.46 11.20 -17.66
C PRO A 185 8.99 10.59 -18.98
N GLY A 186 8.30 11.37 -19.82
CA GLY A 186 7.67 10.88 -21.05
C GLY A 186 6.34 10.14 -20.85
N PHE A 187 5.79 10.17 -19.63
CA PHE A 187 4.47 9.63 -19.32
C PHE A 187 3.54 10.74 -18.82
N VAL A 188 2.25 10.58 -19.08
CA VAL A 188 1.15 11.46 -18.66
C VAL A 188 0.09 10.65 -17.93
N SER A 189 -0.72 11.33 -17.11
CA SER A 189 -1.80 10.65 -16.39
C SER A 189 -2.83 10.09 -17.37
N VAL A 190 -3.31 8.88 -17.10
CA VAL A 190 -4.37 8.24 -17.89
C VAL A 190 -5.71 8.95 -17.70
N GLU A 191 -5.98 9.43 -16.49
CA GLU A 191 -7.23 10.10 -16.14
C GLU A 191 -6.96 11.21 -15.11
N ASP A 192 -7.19 12.45 -15.52
CA ASP A 192 -6.97 13.63 -14.67
C ASP A 192 -7.79 13.54 -13.38
N GLY A 193 -7.13 13.71 -12.24
CA GLY A 193 -7.74 13.63 -10.92
C GLY A 193 -7.86 12.21 -10.35
N ASN A 194 -7.71 11.16 -11.18
CA ASN A 194 -7.68 9.78 -10.71
C ASN A 194 -6.23 9.29 -10.56
N ARG A 195 -5.68 9.46 -9.35
CA ARG A 195 -4.32 9.06 -9.00
C ARG A 195 -4.04 7.57 -9.21
N THR A 196 -5.07 6.72 -9.10
CA THR A 196 -4.92 5.26 -9.20
C THR A 196 -4.91 4.73 -10.63
N ALA A 197 -5.36 5.53 -11.61
CA ALA A 197 -5.35 5.16 -13.02
C ALA A 197 -3.93 5.00 -13.59
N GLY A 198 -2.92 5.58 -12.91
CA GLY A 198 -1.54 5.52 -13.33
C GLY A 198 -1.23 6.42 -14.51
N CYS A 199 -0.17 6.07 -15.22
CA CYS A 199 0.38 6.86 -16.30
C CYS A 199 0.63 6.03 -17.57
N GLU A 200 0.44 6.66 -18.72
CA GLU A 200 0.74 6.10 -20.03
C GLU A 200 1.76 6.95 -20.78
N ARG A 201 2.44 6.36 -21.77
CA ARG A 201 3.42 7.08 -22.57
C ARG A 201 2.75 8.18 -23.37
N ASN A 202 3.39 9.35 -23.45
CA ASN A 202 2.97 10.42 -24.36
C ASN A 202 3.68 10.38 -25.73
N PHE A 203 4.43 9.32 -26.00
CA PHE A 203 5.20 9.14 -27.23
C PHE A 203 5.08 7.70 -27.75
N THR A 204 5.19 7.53 -29.07
CA THR A 204 5.20 6.21 -29.69
C THR A 204 6.57 5.55 -29.51
N ALA A 205 6.60 4.28 -29.11
CA ALA A 205 7.82 3.47 -29.07
C ALA A 205 8.29 3.08 -30.50
N GLU A 206 8.55 4.07 -31.36
CA GLU A 206 9.01 3.87 -32.75
C GLU A 206 10.51 3.60 -32.87
N SER A 207 11.25 3.82 -31.80
CA SER A 207 12.72 3.78 -31.77
C SER A 207 13.34 2.42 -32.14
N CYS A 208 12.58 1.34 -32.04
CA CYS A 208 13.02 0.01 -32.48
C CYS A 208 12.80 -0.26 -33.96
N LYS A 209 11.99 0.57 -34.61
CA LYS A 209 11.72 0.46 -36.04
C LYS A 209 12.54 1.49 -36.83
N ASN A 210 12.83 2.64 -36.22
CA ASN A 210 13.57 3.73 -36.85
C ASN A 210 14.79 4.14 -36.00
N PRO A 211 16.03 3.79 -36.40
CA PRO A 211 17.25 4.17 -35.69
C PRO A 211 17.55 5.68 -35.71
N THR A 212 16.75 6.46 -36.42
CA THR A 212 16.83 7.93 -36.48
C THR A 212 16.09 8.64 -35.35
N VAL A 213 15.27 7.94 -34.56
CA VAL A 213 14.58 8.51 -33.39
C VAL A 213 15.51 8.41 -32.18
N SER A 214 15.94 9.56 -31.65
CA SER A 214 16.87 9.62 -30.52
C SER A 214 16.13 9.27 -29.22
N ASN A 215 16.38 8.08 -28.68
CA ASN A 215 15.93 7.73 -27.34
C ASN A 215 16.88 8.32 -26.30
N ASN A 216 16.47 9.42 -25.70
CA ASN A 216 17.17 9.92 -24.52
C ASN A 216 16.80 9.06 -23.30
N MET A 217 17.72 8.99 -22.35
CA MET A 217 17.50 8.34 -21.06
C MET A 217 17.48 9.45 -20.00
N GLN A 218 16.35 9.63 -19.31
CA GLN A 218 16.21 10.66 -18.29
C GLN A 218 16.28 10.07 -16.88
N PRO A 219 17.02 10.70 -15.95
CA PRO A 219 17.11 10.23 -14.57
C PRO A 219 15.80 10.50 -13.82
N VAL A 220 15.44 9.57 -12.93
CA VAL A 220 14.30 9.70 -12.01
C VAL A 220 14.82 9.68 -10.57
N PRO A 221 15.23 10.84 -10.01
CA PRO A 221 16.06 10.87 -8.81
C PRO A 221 15.41 10.25 -7.59
N ASN A 222 16.19 9.54 -6.76
CA ASN A 222 15.73 9.03 -5.46
C ASN A 222 14.39 8.28 -5.51
N THR A 223 14.17 7.43 -6.51
CA THR A 223 12.97 6.57 -6.57
C THR A 223 13.32 5.11 -6.39
N THR A 224 12.46 4.36 -5.72
CA THR A 224 12.50 2.90 -5.64
C THR A 224 11.23 2.32 -6.25
N TRP A 225 11.33 1.09 -6.77
CA TRP A 225 10.32 0.40 -7.57
C TRP A 225 10.30 -1.08 -7.19
N GLU A 226 9.28 -1.82 -7.62
CA GLU A 226 9.28 -3.28 -7.57
C GLU A 226 10.47 -3.86 -8.35
N ASP A 227 11.15 -4.86 -7.79
CA ASP A 227 12.28 -5.54 -8.45
C ASP A 227 11.77 -6.65 -9.38
N ASP A 228 11.02 -6.24 -10.41
CA ASP A 228 10.57 -7.11 -11.50
C ASP A 228 11.49 -6.96 -12.72
N THR A 229 12.80 -7.05 -12.48
CA THR A 229 13.82 -6.92 -13.51
C THR A 229 13.84 -8.18 -14.38
N TYR A 230 13.72 -8.02 -15.70
CA TYR A 230 13.73 -9.17 -16.61
C TYR A 230 15.15 -9.57 -17.03
N SER A 231 16.12 -8.70 -16.77
CA SER A 231 17.53 -8.91 -17.12
C SER A 231 18.44 -8.15 -16.17
N ALA A 232 19.47 -8.84 -15.68
CA ALA A 232 20.56 -8.26 -14.92
C ALA A 232 21.88 -8.59 -15.64
N LEU A 233 22.59 -7.56 -16.09
CA LEU A 233 23.89 -7.69 -16.75
C LEU A 233 24.98 -7.18 -15.81
N THR A 234 26.12 -7.85 -15.77
CA THR A 234 27.26 -7.47 -14.91
C THR A 234 28.42 -6.95 -15.74
N SER A 235 29.36 -6.25 -15.07
CA SER A 235 30.62 -5.78 -15.68
C SER A 235 30.43 -4.76 -16.81
N LEU A 236 29.37 -3.96 -16.72
CA LEU A 236 29.12 -2.83 -17.62
C LEU A 236 29.48 -1.52 -16.92
N THR A 237 29.92 -0.54 -17.70
CA THR A 237 29.88 0.86 -17.29
C THR A 237 28.44 1.38 -17.30
N LYS A 238 28.21 2.51 -16.64
CA LYS A 238 26.91 3.20 -16.68
C LYS A 238 26.46 3.47 -18.11
N ASP A 239 27.35 3.97 -18.97
CA ASP A 239 27.00 4.35 -20.33
C ASP A 239 26.68 3.14 -21.21
N GLU A 240 27.42 2.04 -21.06
CA GLU A 240 27.10 0.78 -21.74
C GLU A 240 25.77 0.19 -21.27
N CYS A 241 25.42 0.32 -19.98
CA CYS A 241 24.12 -0.10 -19.47
C CYS A 241 22.97 0.71 -20.07
N LEU A 242 23.13 2.04 -20.16
CA LEU A 242 22.15 2.93 -20.80
C LEU A 242 21.98 2.55 -22.28
N GLU A 243 23.09 2.31 -22.99
CA GLU A 243 23.04 1.95 -24.40
C GLU A 243 22.42 0.57 -24.66
N ALA A 244 22.73 -0.42 -23.82
CA ALA A 244 22.10 -1.73 -23.87
C ALA A 244 20.58 -1.69 -23.66
N CYS A 245 20.07 -0.68 -22.95
CA CYS A 245 18.63 -0.43 -22.85
C CYS A 245 18.07 0.29 -24.07
N ARG A 246 18.79 1.27 -24.62
CA ARG A 246 18.34 2.00 -25.82
C ARG A 246 18.13 1.07 -27.00
N GLN A 247 19.04 0.11 -27.18
CA GLN A 247 19.02 -0.88 -28.25
C GLN A 247 18.01 -2.03 -28.02
N ASP A 248 17.51 -2.19 -26.79
CA ASP A 248 16.53 -3.22 -26.45
C ASP A 248 15.11 -2.65 -26.45
N CYS A 249 14.25 -3.20 -27.31
CA CYS A 249 12.87 -2.79 -27.48
C CYS A 249 11.97 -3.04 -26.28
N ASN A 250 12.33 -4.03 -25.48
CA ASN A 250 11.59 -4.36 -24.27
C ASN A 250 12.07 -3.55 -23.07
N CYS A 251 13.28 -2.98 -23.14
CA CYS A 251 13.82 -2.18 -22.06
C CYS A 251 13.18 -0.80 -22.04
N GLU A 252 12.62 -0.42 -20.89
CA GLU A 252 12.09 0.91 -20.67
C GLU A 252 12.84 1.70 -19.62
N ALA A 253 13.35 1.02 -18.61
CA ALA A 253 14.13 1.67 -17.56
C ALA A 253 15.33 0.82 -17.17
N VAL A 254 16.38 1.50 -16.70
CA VAL A 254 17.54 0.84 -16.11
C VAL A 254 17.97 1.51 -14.82
N ALA A 255 18.51 0.69 -13.93
CA ALA A 255 19.23 1.14 -12.76
C ALA A 255 20.62 0.55 -12.81
N TYR A 256 21.62 1.38 -12.49
CA TYR A 256 23.01 0.99 -12.45
C TYR A 256 23.52 1.11 -11.02
N ASN A 257 24.05 0.01 -10.46
CA ASN A 257 24.61 0.01 -9.12
C ASN A 257 26.15 0.13 -9.12
N VAL A 258 26.70 0.44 -7.95
CA VAL A 258 28.16 0.60 -7.75
C VAL A 258 28.96 -0.70 -7.99
N SER A 259 28.28 -1.86 -7.96
CA SER A 259 28.86 -3.18 -8.26
C SER A 259 28.87 -3.50 -9.76
N GLN A 260 28.75 -2.48 -10.62
CA GLN A 260 28.72 -2.62 -12.08
C GLN A 260 27.61 -3.55 -12.60
N SER A 261 26.49 -3.62 -11.87
CA SER A 261 25.31 -4.37 -12.29
C SER A 261 24.28 -3.42 -12.92
N CYS A 262 23.81 -3.82 -14.08
CA CYS A 262 22.81 -3.15 -14.90
C CYS A 262 21.51 -3.93 -14.85
N TYR A 263 20.49 -3.35 -14.23
CA TYR A 263 19.17 -3.95 -14.09
C TYR A 263 18.24 -3.32 -15.12
N LYS A 264 17.51 -4.15 -15.88
CA LYS A 264 16.60 -3.71 -16.95
C LYS A 264 15.15 -4.02 -16.58
N TRP A 265 14.29 -3.02 -16.68
CA TRP A 265 12.84 -3.13 -16.51
C TRP A 265 12.14 -3.01 -17.85
N LYS A 266 11.05 -3.76 -17.98
CA LYS A 266 10.05 -3.59 -19.04
C LYS A 266 8.81 -2.94 -18.45
N LEU A 267 7.93 -2.41 -19.31
CA LEU A 267 6.64 -1.94 -18.86
C LEU A 267 5.69 -3.10 -18.50
N PRO A 268 4.72 -2.84 -17.60
CA PRO A 268 4.57 -1.64 -16.79
C PRO A 268 5.50 -1.64 -15.55
N LEU A 269 5.98 -0.46 -15.14
CA LEU A 269 6.68 -0.31 -13.86
C LEU A 269 5.66 -0.16 -12.73
N ARG A 270 5.94 -0.77 -11.57
CA ARG A 270 5.02 -0.87 -10.43
C ARG A 270 5.64 -0.37 -9.13
N PHE A 271 4.77 0.09 -8.24
CA PHE A 271 5.09 0.43 -6.85
C PHE A 271 6.20 1.47 -6.69
N GLY A 272 6.24 2.44 -7.59
CA GLY A 272 7.17 3.56 -7.54
C GLY A 272 6.93 4.45 -6.32
N ARG A 273 8.01 4.82 -5.62
CA ARG A 273 7.97 5.88 -4.59
C ARG A 273 9.27 6.63 -4.49
N ARG A 274 9.20 7.91 -4.13
CA ARG A 274 10.34 8.75 -3.78
C ARG A 274 10.84 8.36 -2.39
N VAL A 275 12.15 8.18 -2.26
CA VAL A 275 12.83 7.99 -0.98
C VAL A 275 13.50 9.30 -0.54
N PRO A 276 13.55 9.58 0.77
CA PRO A 276 14.32 10.72 1.28
C PRO A 276 15.81 10.65 0.90
N ASP A 277 16.45 11.81 0.81
CA ASP A 277 17.88 11.92 0.52
C ASP A 277 18.72 11.16 1.57
N GLY A 278 19.73 10.42 1.11
CA GLY A 278 20.63 9.63 1.97
C GLY A 278 20.54 8.11 1.79
N ASN A 279 19.52 7.60 1.09
CA ASN A 279 19.47 6.20 0.68
C ASN A 279 20.31 5.95 -0.57
N SER A 280 21.25 5.00 -0.49
CA SER A 280 22.16 4.61 -1.58
C SER A 280 21.49 3.74 -2.65
N ASN A 281 20.27 4.08 -3.06
CA ASN A 281 19.58 3.33 -4.12
C ASN A 281 20.16 3.71 -5.49
N PRO A 282 20.35 2.73 -6.38
CA PRO A 282 20.80 3.00 -7.73
C PRO A 282 19.78 3.89 -8.44
N GLN A 283 20.30 4.94 -9.07
CA GLN A 283 19.52 5.91 -9.83
C GLN A 283 18.82 5.23 -11.01
N LEU A 284 17.48 5.32 -11.08
CA LEU A 284 16.72 4.87 -12.24
C LEU A 284 16.85 5.86 -13.39
N TYR A 285 16.99 5.36 -14.61
CA TYR A 285 16.94 6.09 -15.87
C TYR A 285 15.85 5.49 -16.74
N VAL A 286 14.99 6.35 -17.29
CA VAL A 286 13.84 5.94 -18.11
C VAL A 286 14.00 6.44 -19.54
N LYS A 287 13.65 5.58 -20.49
CA LYS A 287 13.64 5.89 -21.92
C LYS A 287 12.55 6.91 -22.21
N VAL A 288 12.91 7.98 -22.91
CA VAL A 288 11.97 9.02 -23.37
C VAL A 288 12.10 9.19 -24.88
N GLY A 289 10.97 9.36 -25.57
CA GLY A 289 10.93 9.71 -26.98
C GLY A 289 10.85 11.22 -27.21
N ASP A 290 11.06 11.63 -28.45
CA ASP A 290 10.82 13.01 -28.87
C ASP A 290 9.31 13.30 -28.79
N THR A 291 8.94 14.28 -27.96
CA THR A 291 7.56 14.74 -27.88
C THR A 291 7.12 15.24 -29.24
N ARG A 292 5.99 14.76 -29.77
CA ARG A 292 5.35 15.43 -30.91
C ARG A 292 5.01 16.85 -30.46
N SER A 293 5.78 17.82 -30.93
CA SER A 293 5.36 19.23 -30.91
C SER A 293 4.11 19.31 -31.78
N GLY A 294 2.95 19.27 -31.11
CA GLY A 294 1.67 19.63 -31.71
C GLY A 294 1.60 21.12 -32.00
#